data_AF-A0A5C4IZ52-F1
#
_entry.id   AF-A0A5C4IZ52-F1
#
_cell.length_a   1.000
_cell.length_b   1.000
_cell.length_c   1.000
_cell.angle_alpha   90.00
_cell.angle_beta   90.00
_cell.angle_gamma   90.00
#
_symmetry.space_group_name_H-M   'P 1'
#
loop_
_entity.id
_entity.type
_entity.pdbx_description
1 polymer ?
#
loop_
_entity_poly.entity_id
_entity_poly.type
_entity_poly.pdbx_seq_one_letter_code
_entity_poly.pdbx_strand_id
1 'polypeptide(L)' 'MVVRRWSMTCGDRGMSTAEYAVGTIAAAAFAAVLFKIVTSSHVKSLLLQIIEKALKLAG' A
#
# COMPACT_ATOMS: atom_id res chain seq x y z
N MET A 1 29.11 26.39 -0.55
CA MET A 1 28.13 25.52 -1.22
C MET A 1 26.78 25.73 -0.54
N VAL A 2 25.94 26.63 -1.07
CA VAL A 2 24.63 26.95 -0.48
C VAL A 2 23.63 25.91 -0.97
N VAL A 3 23.17 25.05 -0.06
CA VAL A 3 22.01 24.19 -0.30
C VAL A 3 20.80 25.12 -0.45
N ARG A 4 20.34 25.33 -1.69
CA ARG A 4 19.08 26.03 -1.96
C ARG A 4 17.97 25.15 -1.36
N ARG A 5 17.55 25.49 -0.14
CA ARG A 5 16.30 25.02 0.46
C ARG A 5 15.21 25.41 -0.52
N TRP A 6 14.51 24.43 -1.08
CA TRP A 6 13.33 24.65 -1.89
C TRP A 6 12.31 25.38 -1.02
N SER A 7 12.26 26.71 -1.16
CA SER A 7 11.21 27.51 -0.56
C SER A 7 9.96 27.24 -1.39
N MET A 8 9.05 26.42 -0.86
CA MET A 8 7.74 26.23 -1.44
C MET A 8 6.93 27.51 -1.23
N THR A 9 7.13 28.49 -2.10
CA THR A 9 6.18 29.61 -2.26
C THR A 9 5.00 29.11 -3.09
N CYS A 10 4.23 28.16 -2.56
CA CYS A 10 2.92 27.81 -3.11
C CYS A 10 1.91 28.37 -2.11
N GLY A 11 1.13 29.38 -2.51
CA GLY A 11 0.18 30.03 -1.60
C GLY A 11 -0.72 29.00 -0.92
N ASP A 12 -1.08 29.26 0.34
CA ASP A 12 -1.85 28.37 1.24
C ASP A 12 -3.09 27.70 0.61
N ARG A 13 -3.61 28.25 -0.49
CA ARG A 13 -4.72 27.67 -1.27
C ARG A 13 -4.37 26.38 -2.04
N GLY A 14 -3.12 26.19 -2.47
CA GLY A 14 -2.68 25.00 -3.22
C GLY A 14 -2.14 23.87 -2.34
N MET A 15 -1.63 24.24 -1.15
CA MET A 15 -1.09 23.36 -0.09
C MET A 15 -2.19 22.69 0.75
N SER A 16 -3.39 22.47 0.20
CA SER A 16 -4.31 21.51 0.80
C SER A 16 -4.76 20.48 -0.25
N THR A 17 -5.00 20.93 -1.48
CA THR A 17 -5.36 20.04 -2.59
C THR A 17 -4.23 19.08 -2.98
N ALA A 18 -2.97 19.54 -2.91
CA ALA A 18 -1.82 18.70 -3.25
C ALA A 18 -1.61 17.57 -2.23
N GLU A 19 -1.85 17.84 -0.95
CA GLU A 19 -1.69 16.93 0.18
C GLU A 19 -2.74 15.82 0.11
N TYR A 20 -3.99 16.17 -0.18
CA TYR A 20 -5.04 15.19 -0.42
C TYR A 20 -4.75 14.33 -1.66
N ALA A 21 -4.25 14.93 -2.75
CA ALA A 21 -3.89 14.19 -3.95
C ALA A 21 -2.72 13.23 -3.70
N VAL A 22 -1.65 13.68 -3.04
CA VAL A 22 -0.51 12.81 -2.69
C VAL A 22 -0.91 11.75 -1.68
N GLY A 23 -1.76 12.07 -0.70
CA GLY A 23 -2.28 11.12 0.27
C GLY A 23 -3.06 9.97 -0.38
N THR A 24 -3.92 10.28 -1.35
CA THR A 24 -4.67 9.24 -2.09
C THR A 24 -3.76 8.39 -2.98
N ILE A 25 -2.78 8.99 -3.66
CA ILE A 25 -1.79 8.24 -4.46
C ILE A 25 -0.95 7.32 -3.57
N ALA A 26 -0.50 7.80 -2.42
CA ALA A 26 0.26 7.00 -1.46
C ALA A 26 -0.56 5.81 -0.96
N ALA A 27 -1.82 6.02 -0.61
CA ALA A 27 -2.74 4.95 -0.20
C ALA A 27 -2.98 3.92 -1.31
N ALA A 28 -3.21 4.39 -2.55
CA ALA A 28 -3.42 3.51 -3.70
C ALA A 28 -2.18 2.67 -4.03
N ALA A 29 -0.98 3.27 -3.96
CA ALA A 29 0.28 2.56 -4.16
C ALA A 29 0.49 1.47 -3.09
N PHE A 30 0.21 1.78 -1.83
CA PHE A 30 0.28 0.81 -0.74
C PHE A 30 -0.72 -0.33 -0.93
N ALA A 31 -1.96 -0.02 -1.30
CA ALA A 31 -2.98 -1.02 -1.61
C ALA A 31 -2.55 -1.95 -2.76
N ALA A 32 -1.92 -1.41 -3.81
CA ALA A 32 -1.41 -2.21 -4.93
C ALA A 32 -0.32 -3.20 -4.48
N VAL A 33 0.58 -2.79 -3.59
CA VAL A 33 1.59 -3.68 -2.99
C VAL A 33 0.93 -4.78 -2.17
N LEU A 34 -0.02 -4.43 -1.29
CA LEU A 34 -0.76 -5.43 -0.50
C LEU A 34 -1.52 -6.42 -1.38
N PHE A 35 -2.15 -5.94 -2.46
CA PHE A 35 -2.85 -6.77 -3.42
C PHE A 35 -1.91 -7.79 -4.08
N LYS A 36 -0.69 -7.37 -4.44
CA LYS A 36 0.34 -8.27 -4.97
C LYS A 36 0.76 -9.33 -3.96
N ILE A 37 0.93 -8.94 -2.70
CA ILE A 37 1.28 -9.87 -1.61
C ILE A 37 0.19 -10.93 -1.44
N VAL A 38 -1.07 -10.50 -1.28
CA VAL A 38 -2.21 -11.41 -1.06
C VAL A 38 -2.46 -12.32 -2.26
N THR A 39 -2.23 -11.83 -3.48
CA THR A 39 -2.45 -12.60 -4.71
C THR A 39 -1.27 -13.54 -5.04
N SER A 40 -0.16 -13.44 -4.31
CA SER A 40 1.03 -14.26 -4.54
C SER A 40 0.77 -15.76 -4.37
N SER A 41 1.55 -16.58 -5.08
CA SER A 41 1.50 -18.04 -4.96
C SER A 41 1.84 -18.53 -3.54
N HIS A 42 2.73 -17.84 -2.84
CA HIS A 42 3.11 -18.16 -1.48
C HIS A 42 1.93 -18.04 -0.51
N VAL A 43 1.23 -16.90 -0.51
CA VAL A 43 0.05 -16.69 0.35
C VAL A 43 -1.06 -17.67 0.02
N LYS A 44 -1.32 -17.93 -1.27
CA LYS A 44 -2.30 -18.95 -1.69
C LYS A 44 -1.95 -20.34 -1.18
N SER A 45 -0.68 -20.75 -1.27
CA SER A 45 -0.24 -22.05 -0.77
C SER A 45 -0.42 -22.18 0.75
N LEU A 46 -0.09 -21.14 1.51
CA LEU A 46 -0.31 -21.12 2.96
C LEU A 46 -1.81 -21.28 3.31
N LEU A 47 -2.69 -20.55 2.62
CA LEU A 47 -4.14 -20.67 2.82
C LEU A 47 -4.64 -22.09 2.46
N LEU A 48 -4.17 -22.67 1.36
CA LEU A 48 -4.52 -24.04 0.97
C LEU A 48 -4.08 -25.05 2.03
N GLN A 49 -2.87 -24.92 2.59
CA GLN A 49 -2.40 -25.80 3.65
C GLN A 49 -3.26 -25.72 4.92
N ILE A 50 -3.75 -24.53 5.27
CA ILE A 50 -4.67 -24.35 6.41
C ILE A 50 -5.99 -25.07 6.13
N ILE A 51 -6.54 -24.92 4.93
CA ILE A 51 -7.80 -25.58 4.52
C ILE A 51 -7.63 -27.11 4.51
N GLU A 52 -6.54 -27.63 3.94
CA GLU A 52 -6.25 -29.06 3.92
C GLU A 52 -6.11 -29.63 5.34
N LYS A 53 -5.42 -28.92 6.25
CA LYS A 53 -5.33 -29.31 7.66
C LYS A 53 -6.70 -29.36 8.31
N ALA A 54 -7.55 -28.35 8.07
CA ALA A 54 -8.90 -28.32 8.63
C ALA A 54 -9.77 -29.48 8.12
N LEU A 55 -9.71 -29.79 6.82
CA LEU A 55 -10.45 -30.91 6.23
C LEU A 55 -9.98 -32.28 6.76
N LYS A 56 -8.67 -32.46 6.97
CA LYS A 56 -8.12 -33.68 7.57
C LYS A 56 -8.50 -33.90 9.04
N LEU A 57 -8.90 -32.85 9.76
CA LEU A 57 -9.37 -32.96 11.14
C LEU A 57 -10.88 -33.23 11.22
N ALA A 58 -11.63 -32.92 10.16
CA ALA A 58 -13.09 -33.03 10.12
C ALA A 58 -13.61 -34.39 9.61
N GLY A 59 -12.78 -35.13 8.86
CA GLY A 59 -13.04 -36.51 8.44
C GLY A 59 -12.25 -37.49 9.29
#